data_AF-K0TGE0-F1
#
_entry.id   AF-K0TGE0-F1
#
_cell.length_a   1.000
_cell.length_b   1.000
_cell.length_c   1.000
_cell.angle_alpha   90.00
_cell.angle_beta   90.00
_cell.angle_gamma   90.00
#
_symmetry.space_group_name_H-M   'P 1'
#
loop_
_entity.id
_entity.type
_entity.pdbx_description
1 polymer ?
#
loop_
_entity_poly.entity_id
_entity_poly.type
_entity_poly.pdbx_seq_one_letter_code
_entity_poly.pdbx_strand_id
1 'polypeptide(L)'
;AGSKSSVTGEDYYGAYDAQDFAKAKGPELGVTPVPSLNLVYTDEEGYVTADEAKEKNLSEKKLSGTKFRKMLRGGEDIPEWFAFKSVVKVLRENV
;
A
#
# COMPACT_ATOMS: atom_id res chain seq x y z
N ALA A 1 -7.56 1.73 0.79
CA ALA A 1 -7.74 0.93 2.01
C ALA A 1 -8.87 1.58 2.81
N GLY A 2 -10.00 0.88 2.98
CA GLY A 2 -11.05 1.29 3.93
C GLY A 2 -10.61 1.05 5.37
N SER A 3 -11.47 1.39 6.33
CA SER A 3 -11.30 0.98 7.73
C SER A 3 -11.19 -0.54 7.79
N LYS A 4 -9.98 -1.04 8.02
CA LYS A 4 -9.74 -2.47 8.21
C LYS A 4 -10.29 -2.88 9.56
N SER A 5 -10.98 -4.01 9.54
CA SER A 5 -11.42 -4.80 10.67
C SER A 5 -12.39 -4.12 11.65
N SER A 6 -13.50 -4.79 11.90
CA SER A 6 -14.35 -4.53 13.04
C SER A 6 -13.64 -4.93 14.34
N VAL A 7 -14.25 -4.62 15.49
CA VAL A 7 -13.80 -5.12 16.80
C VAL A 7 -13.71 -6.65 16.88
N THR A 8 -14.35 -7.39 15.96
CA THR A 8 -14.30 -8.86 15.89
C THR A 8 -13.24 -9.40 14.92
N GLY A 9 -12.49 -8.52 14.24
CA GLY A 9 -11.43 -8.92 13.31
C GLY A 9 -11.89 -9.20 11.88
N GLU A 10 -13.18 -9.03 11.58
CA GLU A 10 -13.73 -9.15 10.22
C GLU A 10 -13.64 -7.82 9.49
N ASP A 11 -13.11 -7.82 8.26
CA ASP A 11 -13.03 -6.62 7.44
C ASP A 11 -14.43 -6.22 6.94
N TYR A 12 -14.76 -4.92 7.04
CA TYR A 12 -16.05 -4.38 6.58
C TYR A 12 -16.25 -4.46 5.06
N TYR A 13 -15.14 -4.54 4.31
CA TYR A 13 -15.12 -4.59 2.85
C TYR A 13 -14.09 -5.61 2.40
N GLY A 14 -14.38 -6.30 1.30
CA GLY A 14 -13.40 -7.09 0.57
C GLY A 14 -12.29 -6.20 -0.02
N ALA A 15 -11.16 -6.81 -0.36
CA ALA A 15 -9.96 -6.10 -0.83
C ALA A 15 -10.21 -5.27 -2.10
N TYR A 16 -11.19 -5.65 -2.92
CA TYR A 16 -11.46 -5.06 -4.24
C TYR A 16 -12.88 -4.49 -4.40
N ASP A 17 -13.73 -4.55 -3.37
CA ASP A 17 -15.14 -4.11 -3.45
C ASP A 17 -15.27 -2.67 -3.97
N ALA A 18 -14.37 -1.78 -3.54
CA ALA A 18 -14.34 -0.40 -4.02
C ALA A 18 -14.00 -0.30 -5.52
N GLN A 19 -13.11 -1.15 -6.03
CA GLN A 19 -12.76 -1.18 -7.45
C GLN A 19 -13.93 -1.70 -8.28
N ASP A 20 -14.60 -2.74 -7.79
CA ASP A 20 -15.73 -3.35 -8.50
C ASP A 20 -16.94 -2.42 -8.52
N PHE A 21 -17.20 -1.72 -7.41
CA PHE A 21 -18.21 -0.68 -7.35
C PHE A 21 -17.89 0.49 -8.31
N ALA A 22 -16.64 0.94 -8.34
CA ALA A 22 -16.21 2.00 -9.24
C ALA A 22 -16.34 1.59 -10.71
N LYS A 23 -16.01 0.33 -11.07
CA LYS A 23 -16.22 -0.20 -12.43
C LYS A 23 -17.70 -0.23 -12.80
N ALA A 24 -18.56 -0.66 -11.89
CA ALA A 24 -20.01 -0.73 -12.12
C ALA A 24 -20.65 0.66 -12.27
N LYS A 25 -20.17 1.66 -11.53
CA LYS A 25 -20.73 3.03 -11.50
C LYS A 25 -20.01 4.04 -12.39
N GLY A 26 -18.81 3.73 -12.86
CA GLY A 26 -18.01 4.61 -13.72
C GLY A 26 -18.78 5.14 -14.95
N PRO A 27 -19.52 4.30 -15.70
CA PRO A 27 -20.30 4.76 -16.86
C PRO A 27 -21.38 5.78 -16.49
N GLU A 28 -22.07 5.59 -15.37
CA GLU A 28 -23.11 6.51 -14.86
C GLU A 28 -22.52 7.88 -14.50
N LEU A 29 -21.30 7.88 -13.97
CA LEU A 29 -20.59 9.07 -13.52
C LEU A 29 -19.74 9.74 -14.62
N GLY A 30 -19.66 9.14 -15.81
CA GLY A 30 -18.80 9.63 -16.90
C GLY A 30 -17.30 9.54 -16.61
N VAL A 31 -16.88 8.61 -15.75
CA VAL A 31 -15.47 8.41 -15.37
C VAL A 31 -14.99 7.00 -15.68
N THR A 32 -13.71 6.88 -16.06
CA THR A 32 -13.06 5.58 -16.25
C THR A 32 -12.17 5.27 -15.05
N PRO A 33 -12.57 4.32 -14.18
CA PRO A 33 -11.75 3.94 -13.04
C PRO A 33 -10.50 3.18 -13.50
N VAL A 34 -9.35 3.59 -12.97
CA VAL A 34 -8.07 2.88 -13.16
C VAL A 34 -7.82 2.03 -11.90
N PRO A 35 -7.83 0.68 -12.01
CA PRO A 35 -7.64 -0.18 -10.85
C PRO A 35 -6.23 -0.04 -10.30
N SER A 36 -6.12 0.14 -8.98
CA SER A 36 -4.83 0.08 -8.28
C SER A 36 -4.49 -1.38 -8.04
N LEU A 37 -3.42 -1.85 -8.68
CA LEU A 37 -2.87 -3.17 -8.40
C LEU A 37 -2.07 -3.14 -7.09
N ASN A 38 -1.92 -4.30 -6.47
CA ASN A 38 -1.11 -4.44 -5.27
C ASN A 38 0.37 -4.41 -5.66
N LEU A 39 1.04 -3.28 -5.44
CA LEU A 39 2.46 -3.11 -5.74
C LEU A 39 3.32 -3.54 -4.56
N VAL A 40 4.44 -4.20 -4.88
CA VAL A 40 5.47 -4.63 -3.92
C VAL A 40 6.82 -4.16 -4.40
N TYR A 41 7.75 -4.00 -3.47
CA TYR A 41 9.15 -3.76 -3.80
C TYR A 41 9.92 -5.08 -3.74
N THR A 42 10.73 -5.35 -4.75
CA THR A 42 11.64 -6.50 -4.85
C THR A 42 13.08 -6.00 -4.95
N ASP A 43 14.03 -6.82 -4.50
CA ASP A 43 15.44 -6.46 -4.58
C ASP A 43 15.98 -6.53 -6.01
N GLU A 44 15.37 -7.37 -6.84
CA GLU A 44 15.82 -7.69 -8.19
C GLU A 44 15.28 -6.69 -9.23
N GLU A 45 14.01 -6.32 -9.14
CA GLU A 45 13.31 -5.52 -10.17
C GLU A 45 12.71 -4.21 -9.62
N GLY A 46 12.83 -3.94 -8.32
CA GLY A 46 12.23 -2.76 -7.70
C GLY A 46 10.72 -2.89 -7.58
N TYR A 47 9.95 -1.90 -8.05
CA TYR A 47 8.50 -1.91 -7.89
C TYR A 47 7.81 -2.71 -8.98
N VAL A 48 7.18 -3.82 -8.59
CA VAL A 48 6.40 -4.70 -9.48
C VAL A 48 5.04 -5.01 -8.85
N THR A 49 4.14 -5.63 -9.61
CA THR A 49 2.89 -6.14 -9.03
C THR A 49 3.14 -7.39 -8.19
N ALA A 50 2.33 -7.60 -7.15
CA ALA A 50 2.47 -8.76 -6.27
C ALA A 50 2.29 -10.10 -7.02
N ASP A 51 1.49 -10.11 -8.09
CA ASP A 51 1.29 -11.32 -8.90
C ASP A 51 2.51 -11.59 -9.78
N GLU A 52 3.10 -10.56 -10.39
CA GLU A 52 4.35 -10.67 -11.15
C GLU A 52 5.53 -11.10 -10.27
N ALA A 53 5.63 -10.55 -9.06
CA ALA A 53 6.66 -10.97 -8.10
C ALA A 53 6.56 -12.47 -7.77
N LYS A 54 5.34 -13.00 -7.60
CA LYS A 54 5.11 -14.44 -7.37
C LYS A 54 5.44 -15.27 -8.59
N GLU A 55 5.00 -14.85 -9.77
CA GLU A 55 5.24 -15.57 -11.03
C GLU A 55 6.73 -15.73 -11.30
N LYS A 56 7.50 -14.66 -11.04
CA LYS A 56 8.95 -14.62 -11.22
C LYS A 56 9.75 -15.10 -9.98
N ASN A 57 9.09 -15.49 -8.90
CA ASN A 57 9.72 -15.89 -7.62
C ASN A 57 10.71 -14.83 -7.05
N LEU A 58 10.35 -13.56 -7.14
CA LEU A 58 11.17 -12.45 -6.65
C LEU A 58 11.08 -12.27 -5.12
N SER A 59 12.12 -11.70 -4.53
CA SER A 59 12.17 -11.46 -3.08
C SER A 59 11.43 -10.18 -2.69
N GLU A 60 10.21 -10.31 -2.15
CA GLU A 60 9.42 -9.15 -1.70
C GLU A 60 9.93 -8.55 -0.38
N LYS A 61 10.19 -7.24 -0.37
CA LYS A 61 10.43 -6.46 0.85
C LYS A 61 9.16 -5.77 1.32
N LYS A 62 8.88 -5.89 2.63
CA LYS A 62 7.69 -5.31 3.27
C LYS A 62 8.06 -4.55 4.54
N LEU A 63 7.45 -3.38 4.70
CA LEU A 63 7.47 -2.61 5.94
C LEU A 63 6.03 -2.32 6.37
N SER A 64 5.59 -2.90 7.49
CA SER A 64 4.21 -2.70 7.95
C SER A 64 4.00 -1.26 8.44
N GLY A 65 2.80 -0.71 8.26
CA GLY A 65 2.47 0.65 8.72
C GLY A 65 2.62 0.83 10.24
N THR A 66 2.46 -0.24 11.03
CA THR A 66 2.73 -0.21 12.48
C THR A 66 4.22 -0.06 12.76
N LYS A 67 5.08 -0.82 12.07
CA LYS A 67 6.53 -0.70 12.21
C LYS A 67 7.02 0.66 11.70
N PHE A 68 6.53 1.11 10.54
CA PHE A 68 6.84 2.42 9.98
C PHE A 68 6.52 3.58 10.95
N ARG A 69 5.33 3.59 11.56
CA ARG A 69 4.97 4.58 12.58
C ARG A 69 5.86 4.52 13.83
N LYS A 70 6.26 3.31 14.25
CA LYS A 70 7.21 3.14 15.36
C LYS A 70 8.58 3.76 15.01
N MET A 71 9.09 3.48 13.81
CA MET A 71 10.37 4.01 13.32
C MET A 71 10.34 5.54 13.18
N LEU A 72 9.23 6.12 12.69
CA LEU A 72 9.04 7.57 12.62
C LEU A 72 9.16 8.21 14.01
N ARG A 73 8.46 7.69 15.02
CA ARG A 73 8.51 8.20 16.40
C ARG A 73 9.85 7.95 17.10
N GLY A 74 10.48 6.82 16.79
CA GLY A 74 11.77 6.42 17.37
C GLY A 74 12.97 7.11 16.73
N GLY A 75 12.80 7.85 15.63
CA GLY A 75 13.90 8.43 14.87
C GLY A 75 14.76 7.40 14.12
N GLU A 76 14.33 6.14 14.04
CA GLU A 76 15.04 5.06 13.35
C GLU A 76 15.05 5.27 11.84
N ASP A 77 16.15 4.92 11.17
CA ASP A 77 16.29 5.06 9.72
C ASP A 77 15.26 4.24 8.96
N ILE A 78 14.49 4.92 8.11
CA ILE A 78 13.50 4.29 7.24
C ILE A 78 14.15 3.99 5.88
N PRO A 79 14.01 2.76 5.35
CA PRO A 79 14.61 2.40 4.07
C PRO A 79 14.10 3.27 2.91
N GLU A 80 15.01 3.73 2.05
CA GLU A 80 14.67 4.62 0.93
C GLU A 80 13.82 3.94 -0.16
N TRP A 81 13.92 2.61 -0.27
CA TRP A 81 13.02 1.84 -1.13
C TRP A 81 11.56 1.90 -0.66
N PHE A 82 11.30 2.28 0.61
CA PHE A 82 9.93 2.41 1.15
C PHE A 82 9.41 3.84 1.06
N ALA A 83 10.25 4.82 1.43
CA ALA A 83 9.89 6.23 1.39
C ALA A 83 11.12 7.11 1.19
N PHE A 84 10.99 8.17 0.38
CA PHE A 84 12.06 9.14 0.18
C PHE A 84 12.44 9.85 1.47
N LYS A 85 13.74 10.10 1.68
CA LYS A 85 14.26 10.84 2.84
C LYS A 85 13.58 12.19 3.05
N SER A 86 13.29 12.92 1.98
CA SER A 86 12.59 14.21 2.03
C SER A 86 11.18 14.08 2.61
N VAL A 87 10.44 13.03 2.23
CA VAL A 87 9.10 12.74 2.77
C VAL A 87 9.19 12.31 4.23
N VAL A 88 10.14 11.42 4.56
CA VAL A 88 10.35 10.97 5.95
C VAL A 88 10.68 12.15 6.87
N LYS A 89 11.50 13.08 6.42
CA LYS A 89 11.84 14.30 7.18
C LYS A 89 10.58 15.09 7.53
N VAL A 90 9.73 15.40 6.54
CA VAL A 90 8.47 16.13 6.76
C VAL A 90 7.53 15.37 7.70
N LEU A 91 7.42 14.05 7.55
CA LEU A 91 6.59 13.24 8.42
C LEU A 91 7.08 13.29 9.87
N ARG A 92 8.40 13.24 10.11
CA ARG A 92 8.97 13.35 11.47
C ARG A 92 8.73 14.72 12.11
N GLU A 93 8.66 15.79 11.33
CA GLU A 93 8.37 17.14 11.85
C GLU A 93 6.92 17.27 12.36
N ASN A 94 6.03 16.35 12.00
CA ASN A 94 4.59 16.40 12.31
C ASN A 94 4.08 15.15 13.07
N VAL A 95 4.99 14.36 13.64
CA VAL A 95 4.70 13.12 14.38
C VAL A 95 4.64 13.33 15.88
#